data_AF-A0A7Z9VH20-F1
#
_entry.id   AF-A0A7Z9VH20-F1
#
_cell.length_a   1.000
_cell.length_b   1.000
_cell.length_c   1.000
_cell.angle_alpha   90.00
_cell.angle_beta   90.00
_cell.angle_gamma   90.00
#
_symmetry.space_group_name_H-M   'P 1'
#
loop_
_entity.id
_entity.type
_entity.pdbx_description
1 polymer ?
#
loop_
_entity_poly.entity_id
_entity_poly.type
_entity_poly.pdbx_seq_one_letter_code
_entity_poly.pdbx_strand_id
1 'polypeptide(L)' 'MSQRGTSAIDRAQVPVNLEDKKFHQLEWTRRMDSAMRIAIDGREILAATDMGFQGDFDGLRMVNRGGDYIFKRFTVYGTN' A
#
# COMPACT_ATOMS: atom_id res chain seq x y z
N MET A 1 -24.28 9.65 -17.58
CA MET A 1 -23.76 10.09 -16.27
C MET A 1 -22.30 9.66 -16.17
N SER A 2 -21.35 10.59 -16.05
CA SER A 2 -19.92 10.22 -15.96
C SER A 2 -19.58 9.84 -14.52
N GLN A 3 -19.37 8.56 -14.26
CA GLN A 3 -18.85 8.08 -12.99
C GLN A 3 -17.37 8.49 -12.91
N ARG A 4 -17.08 9.62 -12.26
CA ARG A 4 -15.69 9.93 -11.89
C ARG A 4 -15.33 9.08 -10.69
N GLY A 5 -14.92 7.84 -10.95
CA GLY A 5 -14.18 7.05 -9.97
C GLY A 5 -12.78 7.65 -9.87
N THR A 6 -12.40 8.17 -8.71
CA THR A 6 -11.00 8.50 -8.47
C THR A 6 -10.24 7.18 -8.34
N SER A 7 -9.21 6.94 -9.14
CA SER A 7 -8.40 5.72 -9.07
C SER A 7 -7.49 5.65 -7.83
N ALA A 8 -7.72 6.52 -6.85
CA ALA A 8 -6.94 6.66 -5.64
C ALA A 8 -7.90 6.68 -4.45
N ILE A 9 -7.63 5.78 -3.50
CA ILE A 9 -8.40 5.65 -2.26
C ILE A 9 -7.87 6.66 -1.22
N ASP A 10 -6.55 6.79 -1.13
CA ASP A 10 -5.89 7.78 -0.26
C ASP A 10 -4.45 8.05 -0.72
N ARG A 11 -3.83 9.11 -0.20
CA ARG A 11 -2.46 9.55 -0.51
C ARG A 11 -1.81 10.16 0.72
N ALA A 12 -0.57 9.77 0.98
CA ALA A 12 0.25 10.37 2.04
C ALA A 12 1.55 10.94 1.45
N GLN A 13 1.97 12.10 1.96
CA GLN A 13 3.30 12.68 1.70
C GLN A 13 4.07 12.71 3.01
N VAL A 14 4.45 11.52 3.49
CA VAL A 14 5.28 11.39 4.69
C VAL A 14 6.73 11.20 4.24
N PRO A 15 7.67 12.02 4.71
CA PRO A 15 9.07 11.80 4.43
C PRO A 15 9.53 10.51 5.12
N VAL A 16 9.77 9.48 4.32
CA VAL A 16 10.38 8.22 4.76
C VAL A 16 11.68 8.07 4.00
N ASN A 17 12.80 8.04 4.73
CA ASN A 17 14.10 7.82 4.11
C ASN A 17 14.31 6.33 3.89
N LEU A 18 14.21 5.89 2.64
CA LEU A 18 14.43 4.50 2.22
C LEU A 18 15.82 4.29 1.58
N GLU A 19 16.55 5.36 1.30
CA GLU A 19 17.87 5.31 0.64
C GLU A 19 19.00 5.31 1.67
N ASP A 20 18.79 4.65 2.81
CA ASP A 20 19.76 4.58 3.91
C ASP A 20 20.64 3.31 3.87
N LYS A 21 20.53 2.53 2.80
CA LYS A 21 21.21 1.23 2.56
C LYS A 21 20.77 0.10 3.50
N LYS A 22 19.62 0.21 4.16
CA LYS A 22 19.04 -0.87 4.97
C LYS A 22 17.88 -1.55 4.25
N PHE A 23 17.52 -2.72 4.78
CA PHE A 23 16.26 -3.35 4.41
C PHE A 23 15.12 -2.69 5.18
N HIS A 24 14.09 -2.29 4.45
CA HIS A 24 12.84 -1.79 5.01
C HIS A 24 11.71 -2.79 4.77
N GLN A 25 10.81 -2.90 5.72
CA GLN A 25 9.60 -3.70 5.58
C GLN A 25 8.43 -2.77 5.27
N LEU A 26 7.84 -2.93 4.09
CA LEU A 26 6.52 -2.39 3.79
C LEU A 26 5.47 -3.44 4.14
N GLU A 27 4.55 -3.07 5.01
CA GLU A 27 3.38 -3.87 5.36
C GLU A 27 2.12 -3.14 4.90
N TRP A 28 1.33 -3.80 4.06
CA TRP A 28 -0.01 -3.33 3.71
C TRP A 28 -1.02 -4.36 4.20
N THR A 29 -1.87 -3.94 5.14
CA THR A 29 -2.97 -4.76 5.64
C THR A 29 -4.31 -4.20 5.21
N ARG A 30 -5.24 -5.11 4.97
CA ARG A 30 -6.66 -4.81 4.81
C ARG A 30 -7.44 -5.73 5.73
N ARG A 31 -8.37 -5.14 6.48
CA ARG A 31 -9.23 -5.86 7.43
C ARG A 31 -10.61 -6.06 6.84
N MET A 32 -11.35 -7.02 7.40
CA MET A 32 -12.72 -7.34 6.97
C MET A 32 -13.69 -6.16 7.15
N ASP A 33 -13.38 -5.23 8.04
CA ASP A 33 -14.13 -3.97 8.25
C ASP A 33 -13.81 -2.90 7.21
N SER A 34 -13.13 -3.25 6.11
CA SER A 34 -12.69 -2.35 5.04
C SER A 34 -11.59 -1.35 5.42
N ALA A 35 -11.08 -1.40 6.65
CA ALA A 35 -9.94 -0.59 7.05
C ALA A 35 -8.67 -1.10 6.34
N MET A 36 -7.88 -0.14 5.84
CA MET A 36 -6.59 -0.37 5.22
C MET A 36 -5.52 0.42 5.91
N ARG A 37 -4.34 -0.18 6.02
CA ARG A 37 -3.17 0.43 6.65
C ARG A 37 -1.93 0.08 5.86
N ILE A 38 -1.10 1.08 5.59
CA ILE A 38 0.25 0.91 5.08
C ILE A 38 1.24 1.39 6.15
N ALA A 39 2.21 0.55 6.47
CA ALA A 39 3.28 0.85 7.39
C ALA A 39 4.65 0.56 6.77
N ILE A 40 5.64 1.35 7.14
CA ILE A 40 7.05 1.10 6.85
C ILE A 40 7.78 0.93 8.18
N ASP A 41 8.46 -0.20 8.36
CA ASP A 41 9.16 -0.56 9.59
C ASP A 41 8.27 -0.45 10.84
N GLY A 42 7.00 -0.83 10.69
CA GLY A 42 5.98 -0.75 11.73
C GLY A 42 5.36 0.63 11.96
N ARG A 43 5.96 1.70 11.40
CA ARG A 43 5.40 3.05 11.44
C ARG A 43 4.31 3.19 10.38
N GLU A 44 3.09 3.49 10.82
CA GLU A 44 2.00 3.81 9.90
C GLU A 44 2.32 5.08 9.10
N ILE A 45 2.16 4.98 7.78
CA ILE A 45 2.35 6.09 6.86
C ILE A 45 1.06 6.48 6.15
N LEU A 46 0.07 5.58 6.11
CA LEU A 46 -1.23 5.81 5.49
C LEU A 46 -2.27 4.89 6.14
N ALA A 47 -3.46 5.43 6.42
CA ALA A 47 -4.62 4.68 6.87
C ALA A 47 -5.85 5.16 6.10
N ALA A 48 -6.61 4.22 5.55
CA ALA A 48 -7.77 4.51 4.73
C ALA A 48 -8.91 3.53 5.03
N THR A 49 -10.10 3.82 4.54
CA THR A 49 -11.23 2.88 4.55
C THR A 49 -11.84 2.86 3.16
N ASP A 50 -11.94 1.68 2.56
CA ASP A 50 -12.58 1.49 1.25
C ASP A 50 -13.64 0.41 1.30
N MET A 51 -14.90 0.85 1.33
CA MET A 51 -16.08 0.00 1.31
C MET A 51 -16.54 -0.37 -0.11
N GLY A 52 -15.94 0.25 -1.14
CA GLY A 52 -16.34 0.07 -2.54
C GLY A 52 -15.73 -1.18 -3.18
N PHE A 53 -14.55 -1.58 -2.74
CA PHE A 53 -13.94 -2.86 -3.11
C PHE A 53 -14.40 -3.93 -2.11
N GLN A 54 -14.89 -5.10 -2.54
CA GLN A 54 -15.26 -6.20 -1.64
C GLN A 54 -14.59 -7.48 -2.16
N GLY A 55 -13.92 -8.23 -1.28
CA GLY A 55 -13.14 -9.41 -1.63
C GLY A 55 -11.64 -9.29 -1.34
N ASP A 56 -10.93 -10.38 -1.59
CA ASP A 56 -9.48 -10.52 -1.44
C ASP A 56 -8.69 -9.67 -2.44
N PHE A 57 -7.38 -9.52 -2.23
CA PHE A 57 -6.54 -8.85 -3.22
C PHE A 57 -6.18 -9.82 -4.36
N ASP A 58 -6.33 -9.39 -5.61
CA ASP A 58 -5.85 -10.19 -6.76
C ASP A 58 -4.33 -10.03 -6.99
N GLY A 59 -3.70 -9.06 -6.34
CA GLY A 59 -2.26 -8.80 -6.45
C GLY A 59 -1.84 -7.41 -5.98
N LEU A 60 -0.59 -7.05 -6.26
CA LEU A 60 0.01 -5.75 -5.95
C LEU A 60 0.59 -5.11 -7.22
N ARG A 61 0.34 -3.80 -7.38
CA ARG A 61 1.07 -2.97 -8.35
C ARG A 61 1.81 -1.84 -7.62
N MET A 62 3.10 -1.73 -7.87
CA MET A 62 3.90 -0.58 -7.45
C MET A 62 4.31 0.26 -8.65
N VAL A 63 4.23 1.59 -8.50
CA VAL A 63 4.70 2.55 -9.51
C VAL A 63 5.76 3.43 -8.86
N ASN A 64 7.02 3.18 -9.20
CA ASN A 64 8.13 4.04 -8.82
C ASN A 64 8.32 5.16 -9.86
N ARG A 65 8.37 6.42 -9.42
CA ARG A 65 8.62 7.59 -10.28
C ARG A 65 9.97 8.27 -10.04
N GLY A 66 10.83 7.71 -9.18
CA GLY A 66 12.18 8.20 -8.93
C GLY A 66 12.89 7.42 -7.82
N GLY A 67 14.22 7.36 -7.89
CA GLY A 67 15.04 6.54 -6.99
C GLY A 67 15.11 5.08 -7.43
N ASP A 68 16.03 4.33 -6.81
CA ASP A 68 16.28 2.92 -7.12
C ASP A 68 15.91 2.03 -5.93
N TYR A 69 14.94 1.12 -6.14
CA TYR A 69 14.47 0.20 -5.09
C TYR A 69 14.61 -1.25 -5.53
N ILE A 70 15.25 -2.05 -4.68
CA ILE A 70 15.40 -3.50 -4.87
C ILE A 70 14.42 -4.22 -3.94
N PHE A 71 13.51 -4.99 -4.52
CA PHE A 71 12.62 -5.86 -3.76
C PHE A 71 13.29 -7.21 -3.54
N LYS A 72 13.67 -7.49 -2.29
CA LYS A 72 14.32 -8.76 -1.93
C LYS A 72 13.32 -9.89 -1.66
N ARG A 73 12.18 -9.57 -1.06
CA ARG A 73 11.13 -10.53 -0.72
C ARG A 73 9.77 -9.88 -0.88
N PHE A 74 8.83 -10.66 -1.37
CA PHE A 74 7.45 -10.25 -1.48
C PHE A 74 6.56 -11.37 -0.96
N THR A 75 5.63 -11.02 -0.07
CA THR A 75 4.61 -11.96 0.42
C THR A 75 3.26 -11.26 0.39
N VAL A 76 2.28 -11.91 -0.21
CA VAL A 76 0.88 -11.48 -0.14
C VAL A 76 0.10 -12.59 0.54
N TYR A 77 -0.77 -12.19 1.45
CA TYR A 77 -1.66 -13.06 2.18
C TYR A 77 -3.09 -12.64 1.86
N GLY A 78 -4.04 -13.59 1.81
CA GLY A 78 -5.42 -13.28 1.45
C GLY A 78 -5.56 -12.82 -0.01
N THR A 79 -4.85 -13.50 -0.91
CA THR A 79 -5.12 -13.48 -2.35
C THR A 79 -5.85 -14.77 -2.73
N ASN A 80 -6.84 -14.70 -3.61
CA ASN A 80 -7.45 -15.89 -4.21
C ASN A 80 -6.56 -16.54 -5.26
#